data_AF-A0A537TMY1-F1
#
_entry.id   AF-A0A537TMY1-F1
#
_cell.length_a   1.000
_cell.length_b   1.000
_cell.length_c   1.000
_cell.angle_alpha   90.00
_cell.angle_beta   90.00
_cell.angle_gamma   90.00
#
_symmetry.space_group_name_H-M   'P 1'
#
loop_
_entity.id
_entity.type
_entity.pdbx_description
1 polymer ?
#
loop_
_entity_poly.entity_id
_entity_poly.type
_entity_poly.pdbx_seq_one_letter_code
_entity_poly.pdbx_strand_id
1 'polypeptide(L)'
;LRQLAYNAGLEGSVVVNTVRTAAKGQGLNVDTNEVEDLVKAGIIDPTMVTRSALQNAASIAKNILTTEAVVAEAPEKQPAGAGMGGGMPDMM
;
A
#
# COMPACT_ATOMS: atom_id res chain seq x y z
N LEU A 1 0.39 5.55 10.78
CA LEU A 1 0.80 6.81 11.46
C LEU A 1 2.00 7.49 10.80
N ARG A 2 3.22 6.93 10.81
CA ARG A 2 4.40 7.59 10.21
C ARG A 2 4.16 8.07 8.77
N GLN A 3 3.57 7.22 7.93
CA GLN A 3 3.22 7.59 6.55
C GLN A 3 2.20 8.73 6.47
N LEU A 4 1.19 8.73 7.36
CA LEU A 4 0.18 9.79 7.42
C LEU A 4 0.81 11.13 7.83
N ALA A 5 1.67 11.12 8.85
CA ALA A 5 2.40 12.30 9.30
C ALA A 5 3.30 12.89 8.19
N TYR A 6 4.03 12.03 7.47
CA TYR A 6 4.85 12.46 6.33
C TYR A 6 3.98 13.10 5.22
N ASN A 7 2.85 12.49 4.88
CA ASN A 7 1.93 13.03 3.88
C ASN A 7 1.33 14.38 4.32
N ALA A 8 1.17 14.61 5.62
CA ALA A 8 0.73 15.88 6.21
C ALA A 8 1.87 16.92 6.37
N GLY A 9 3.10 16.60 5.93
CA GLY A 9 4.26 17.50 6.04
C GLY A 9 4.88 17.57 7.45
N LEU A 10 4.52 16.66 8.35
CA LEU A 10 5.06 16.58 9.70
C LEU A 10 6.25 15.63 9.79
N GLU A 11 7.12 15.85 10.79
CA GLU A 11 8.20 14.90 11.08
C GLU A 11 7.60 13.65 11.77
N GLY A 12 7.65 12.52 11.06
CA GLY A 12 6.93 11.31 11.45
C GLY A 12 7.44 10.64 12.72
N SER A 13 8.72 10.79 13.09
CA SER A 13 9.30 10.16 14.29
C SER A 13 8.83 10.84 15.57
N VAL A 14 8.76 12.17 15.57
CA VAL A 14 8.24 13.03 16.63
C VAL A 14 6.77 12.72 16.82
N VAL A 15 5.96 12.73 15.76
CA VAL A 15 4.53 12.38 15.85
C VAL A 15 4.32 10.99 16.43
N VAL A 16 5.06 9.98 15.93
CA VAL A 16 4.94 8.61 16.44
C VAL A 16 5.32 8.53 17.92
N ASN A 17 6.38 9.23 18.35
CA ASN A 17 6.78 9.28 19.75
C ASN A 17 5.71 9.94 20.62
N THR A 18 5.17 11.09 20.20
CA THR A 18 4.12 11.83 20.92
C THR A 18 2.87 10.96 21.10
N VAL A 19 2.37 10.34 20.03
CA VAL A 19 1.19 9.46 20.09
C VAL A 19 1.46 8.22 20.94
N ARG A 20 2.67 7.66 20.92
CA ARG A 20 3.04 6.51 21.75
C ARG A 20 2.97 6.80 23.26
N THR A 21 3.27 8.04 23.67
CA THR A 21 3.22 8.47 25.07
C THR A 21 1.88 9.08 25.48
N ALA A 22 0.96 9.29 24.54
CA ALA A 22 -0.34 9.89 24.80
C ALA A 22 -1.30 8.90 25.48
N ALA A 23 -2.39 9.43 26.04
CA ALA A 23 -3.44 8.61 26.62
C ALA A 23 -4.10 7.70 25.56
N LYS A 24 -4.69 6.58 26.00
CA LYS A 24 -5.41 5.67 25.12
C LYS A 24 -6.54 6.42 24.38
N GLY A 25 -6.66 6.18 23.08
CA GLY A 25 -7.64 6.85 22.21
C GLY A 25 -7.15 8.17 21.61
N GLN A 26 -5.99 8.67 22.05
CA GLN A 26 -5.33 9.82 21.43
C GLN A 26 -4.59 9.39 20.16
N GLY A 27 -4.67 10.20 19.12
CA GLY A 27 -3.93 10.00 17.88
C GLY A 27 -3.82 11.29 17.07
N LEU A 28 -3.03 11.28 16.00
CA LEU A 28 -2.87 12.44 15.12
C LEU A 28 -4.12 12.61 14.25
N ASN A 29 -4.78 13.76 14.36
CA ASN A 29 -5.67 14.27 13.33
C ASN A 29 -4.82 14.98 12.27
N VAL A 30 -4.84 14.48 11.03
CA VAL A 30 -4.01 14.99 9.93
C VAL A 30 -4.54 16.28 9.32
N ASP A 31 -5.81 16.61 9.52
CA ASP A 31 -6.42 17.83 9.00
C ASP A 31 -6.05 19.04 9.88
N THR A 32 -5.97 18.83 11.21
CA THR A 32 -5.61 19.87 12.19
C THR A 32 -4.14 19.82 12.63
N ASN A 33 -3.45 18.71 12.36
CA ASN A 33 -2.11 18.39 12.86
C ASN A 33 -1.99 18.29 14.39
N GLU A 34 -3.12 18.08 15.08
CA GLU A 34 -3.17 17.95 16.55
C GLU A 34 -3.25 16.49 17.00
N VAL A 35 -2.72 16.20 18.19
CA VAL A 35 -2.91 14.91 18.86
C VAL A 35 -4.09 15.02 19.80
N GLU A 36 -5.19 14.36 19.44
CA GLU A 36 -6.48 14.50 20.12
C GLU A 36 -7.23 13.16 20.20
N ASP A 37 -8.38 13.16 20.89
CA ASP A 37 -9.27 12.00 20.98
C ASP A 37 -9.95 11.76 19.62
N LEU A 38 -9.43 10.79 18.85
CA LEU A 38 -9.89 10.53 17.49
C LEU A 38 -11.35 10.07 17.43
N VAL A 39 -11.85 9.41 18.49
CA VAL A 39 -13.26 8.99 18.54
C VAL A 39 -14.17 10.20 18.69
N LYS A 40 -13.80 11.15 19.56
CA LYS A 40 -14.55 12.41 19.70
C LYS A 40 -14.47 13.28 18.45
N ALA A 41 -13.34 13.26 17.75
CA ALA A 41 -13.16 13.93 16.45
C ALA A 41 -13.92 13.24 15.30
N GLY A 42 -14.52 12.06 15.52
CA GLY A 42 -15.27 11.32 14.50
C GLY A 42 -14.40 10.51 13.53
N ILE A 43 -13.10 10.38 13.82
CA ILE A 43 -12.12 9.63 13.02
C ILE A 43 -12.05 8.21 13.57
N ILE A 44 -12.88 7.31 13.03
CA ILE A 44 -13.07 5.95 13.55
C ILE A 44 -12.85 4.92 12.44
N ASP A 45 -11.97 3.96 12.72
CA ASP A 45 -11.80 2.77 11.88
C ASP A 45 -12.65 1.61 12.41
N PRO A 46 -13.45 0.93 11.55
CA PRO A 46 -14.18 -0.26 11.97
C PRO A 46 -13.22 -1.39 12.39
N THR A 47 -13.50 -2.05 13.52
CA THR A 47 -12.65 -3.11 14.07
C THR A 47 -12.34 -4.23 13.06
N MET A 48 -13.31 -4.63 12.24
CA MET A 48 -13.08 -5.66 11.23
C MET A 48 -12.09 -5.23 10.15
N VAL A 49 -12.05 -3.94 9.79
CA VAL A 49 -11.19 -3.40 8.74
C VAL A 49 -9.74 -3.40 9.22
N THR A 50 -9.46 -2.83 10.39
CA THR A 50 -8.09 -2.81 10.94
C THR A 50 -7.56 -4.23 11.16
N ARG A 51 -8.40 -5.14 11.65
CA ARG A 51 -8.03 -6.53 11.89
C ARG A 51 -7.70 -7.26 10.58
N SER A 52 -8.58 -7.21 9.59
CA SER A 52 -8.39 -7.93 8.32
C SER A 52 -7.20 -7.38 7.54
N ALA A 53 -6.99 -6.06 7.54
CA ALA A 53 -5.84 -5.44 6.90
C ALA A 53 -4.51 -5.96 7.47
N LEU A 54 -4.38 -6.02 8.80
CA LEU A 54 -3.18 -6.54 9.45
C LEU A 54 -2.97 -8.03 9.16
N GLN A 55 -4.04 -8.83 9.24
CA GLN A 55 -3.97 -10.27 8.98
C GLN A 55 -3.54 -10.57 7.53
N ASN A 56 -4.11 -9.86 6.56
CA ASN A 56 -3.76 -10.02 5.14
C ASN A 56 -2.30 -9.62 4.88
N ALA A 57 -1.85 -8.49 5.46
CA ALA A 57 -0.47 -8.05 5.35
C ALA A 57 0.52 -9.06 5.94
N ALA A 58 0.24 -9.59 7.14
CA ALA A 58 1.06 -10.60 7.78
C ALA A 58 1.10 -11.92 6.98
N SER A 59 -0.02 -12.32 6.38
CA SER A 59 -0.11 -13.51 5.52
C SER A 59 0.83 -13.42 4.31
N ILE A 60 0.78 -12.30 3.57
CA ILE A 60 1.68 -12.07 2.43
C ILE A 60 3.13 -11.95 2.88
N ALA A 61 3.41 -11.20 3.95
CA ALA A 61 4.76 -11.07 4.48
C ALA A 61 5.38 -12.42 4.84
N LYS A 62 4.61 -13.32 5.48
CA LYS A 62 5.04 -14.69 5.77
C LYS A 62 5.38 -15.44 4.49
N ASN A 63 4.50 -15.41 3.48
CA ASN A 63 4.76 -16.12 2.23
C ASN A 63 6.05 -15.62 1.59
N ILE A 64 6.23 -14.30 1.46
CA ILE A 64 7.44 -13.70 0.87
C ILE A 64 8.70 -14.07 1.65
N LEU A 65 8.69 -14.02 2.99
CA LEU A 65 9.85 -14.36 3.82
C LEU A 65 10.26 -15.84 3.72
N THR A 66 9.32 -16.74 3.44
CA THR A 66 9.58 -18.19 3.35
C THR A 66 9.71 -18.69 1.91
N THR A 67 9.55 -17.82 0.92
CA THR A 67 9.68 -18.19 -0.49
C THR A 67 11.14 -18.10 -0.92
N GLU A 68 11.79 -19.24 -1.09
CA GLU A 68 13.19 -19.33 -1.49
C GLU A 68 13.41 -19.09 -3.00
N ALA A 69 12.40 -19.37 -3.84
CA ALA A 69 12.51 -19.21 -5.28
C ALA A 69 11.17 -18.84 -5.91
N VAL A 70 11.22 -18.02 -6.96
CA VAL A 70 10.09 -17.70 -7.84
C VAL A 70 10.51 -18.07 -9.26
N VAL A 71 9.77 -18.99 -9.88
CA VAL A 71 9.99 -19.37 -11.29
C VAL A 71 8.99 -18.59 -12.14
N ALA A 72 9.51 -17.90 -13.16
CA ALA A 72 8.70 -17.12 -14.10
C ALA A 72 9.10 -17.47 -15.54
N GLU A 73 8.12 -17.48 -16.44
CA GLU A 73 8.34 -17.62 -17.86
C GLU A 73 8.78 -16.28 -18.47
N ALA A 74 9.68 -16.32 -19.45
CA ALA A 74 10.06 -15.13 -20.18
C ALA A 74 8.84 -14.63 -20.99
N PRO A 75 8.65 -13.30 -21.11
CA PRO A 75 7.62 -12.76 -21.99
C PRO A 75 7.78 -13.32 -23.40
N GLU A 76 6.68 -13.80 -23.99
CA GLU A 76 6.70 -14.25 -25.38
C GLU A 76 7.13 -13.09 -26.28
N LYS A 77 8.14 -13.34 -27.13
CA LYS A 77 8.43 -12.43 -28.23
C LYS A 77 7.28 -12.55 -29.22
N GLN A 78 6.30 -11.66 -29.14
CA GLN A 78 5.41 -11.46 -30.28
C GLN A 78 6.31 -11.11 -31.48
N PRO A 79 6.16 -11.79 -32.63
CA PRO A 79 6.89 -11.41 -33.83
C PRO A 79 6.58 -9.94 -34.13
N ALA A 80 7.61 -9.10 -34.13
CA ALA A 80 7.53 -7.75 -34.62
C ALA A 80 7.13 -7.81 -36.10
N GLY A 81 5.83 -7.71 -36.40
CA GLY A 81 5.34 -7.77 -37.78
C GLY A 81 3.91 -8.26 -38.00
N ALA A 82 3.16 -8.68 -36.97
CA ALA A 82 1.74 -9.02 -37.16
C ALA A 82 0.84 -7.78 -37.07
N GLY A 83 1.06 -6.80 -37.93
CA GLY A 83 0.20 -5.62 -37.98
C GLY A 83 0.62 -4.58 -39.01
N MET A 84 -0.18 -4.51 -40.07
CA MET A 84 -0.36 -3.38 -40.99
C MET A 84 0.45 -3.38 -42.30
N GLY A 85 -0.26 -3.69 -43.39
CA GLY A 85 -0.07 -2.96 -44.65
C GLY A 85 0.45 -3.77 -45.83
N GLY A 86 -0.49 -4.17 -46.71
CA GLY A 86 -0.39 -3.85 -48.13
C GLY A 86 0.48 -4.72 -49.04
N GLY A 87 -0.15 -5.26 -50.08
CA GLY A 87 0.46 -5.49 -51.39
C GLY A 87 0.97 -6.91 -51.62
N MET A 88 0.12 -7.80 -52.15
CA MET A 88 0.00 -8.12 -53.59
C MET A 88 0.79 -9.40 -53.95
N PRO A 89 0.53 -10.04 -55.11
CA PRO A 89 -0.04 -11.38 -55.19
C PRO A 89 0.91 -12.39 -55.90
N ASP A 90 0.43 -13.62 -56.06
CA ASP A 90 0.88 -14.64 -57.03
C ASP A 90 2.35 -15.13 -56.96
N MET A 91 2.51 -16.42 -56.64
CA MET A 91 2.89 -17.44 -57.62
C MET A 91 3.05 -18.80 -56.95
N MET A 92 2.20 -19.75 -57.37
CA MET A 92 2.38 -21.22 -57.40
C MET A 92 2.59 -21.97 -56.08
#